data_AF-A0A1G1HE58-F1
#
_entry.id   AF-A0A1G1HE58-F1
#
_cell.length_a   1.000
_cell.length_b   1.000
_cell.length_c   1.000
_cell.angle_alpha   90.00
_cell.angle_beta   90.00
_cell.angle_gamma   90.00
#
_symmetry.space_group_name_H-M   'P 1'
#
loop_
_entity.id
_entity.type
_entity.pdbx_description
1 polymer ?
#
loop_
_entity_poly.entity_id
_entity_poly.type
_entity_poly.pdbx_seq_one_letter_code
_entity_poly.pdbx_strand_id
1 'polypeptide(L)'
;MASGFGLFRGIKRQKALYETYRLTIDENAVTREQKNTQTIRLPKSDITLITKNTNGSFTIKGKSPRDVIGIAPQIEDHEELELLLRQMRPFNGPVHQPLLVRYGRFSGAGALILFAAVFLSTSITIVTLAGLVLVGLLVWSVIEVQKNKNMDAKTKRSIYLVIVPIFMIIAKIAVLWM
;
A
#
# COMPACT_ATOMS: atom_id res chain seq x y z
N MET A 1 -7.45 24.96 -8.44
CA MET A 1 -7.76 25.05 -6.99
C MET A 1 -8.15 23.69 -6.37
N ALA A 2 -8.91 22.81 -7.04
CA ALA A 2 -9.34 21.50 -6.49
C ALA A 2 -8.17 20.57 -6.09
N SER A 3 -7.08 20.55 -6.86
CA SER A 3 -5.90 19.70 -6.59
C SER A 3 -5.18 20.06 -5.29
N GLY A 4 -5.12 21.36 -4.95
CA GLY A 4 -4.49 21.84 -3.71
C GLY A 4 -5.29 21.47 -2.46
N PHE A 5 -6.61 21.53 -2.54
CA PHE A 5 -7.49 21.14 -1.43
C PHE A 5 -7.46 19.63 -1.16
N GLY A 6 -7.35 18.81 -2.23
CA GLY A 6 -7.15 17.37 -2.13
C GLY A 6 -5.81 17.01 -1.47
N LEU A 7 -4.72 17.64 -1.92
CA LEU A 7 -3.39 17.49 -1.34
C LEU A 7 -3.36 17.88 0.14
N PHE A 8 -3.92 19.05 0.49
CA PHE A 8 -4.00 19.52 1.87
C PHE A 8 -4.74 18.53 2.79
N ARG A 9 -5.90 18.03 2.34
CA ARG A 9 -6.66 17.00 3.08
C ARG A 9 -5.89 15.69 3.20
N GLY A 10 -5.16 15.30 2.15
CA GLY A 10 -4.27 14.13 2.15
C GLY A 10 -3.19 14.26 3.21
N ILE A 11 -2.46 15.38 3.22
CA ILE A 11 -1.40 15.68 4.20
C ILE A 11 -1.97 15.70 5.61
N LYS A 12 -3.10 16.38 5.84
CA LYS A 12 -3.77 16.41 7.15
C LYS A 12 -4.15 15.01 7.64
N ARG A 13 -4.60 14.13 6.73
CA ARG A 13 -4.91 12.73 7.08
C ARG A 13 -3.66 11.94 7.43
N GLN A 14 -2.57 12.11 6.66
CA GLN A 14 -1.29 11.48 6.97
C GLN A 14 -0.74 11.93 8.32
N LYS A 15 -0.78 13.24 8.60
CA LYS A 15 -0.40 13.80 9.90
C LYS A 15 -1.17 13.15 11.05
N ALA A 16 -2.49 13.01 10.91
CA ALA A 16 -3.32 12.37 11.92
C ALA A 16 -2.99 10.88 12.14
N LEU A 17 -2.53 10.16 11.12
CA LEU A 17 -2.06 8.76 11.25
C LEU A 17 -0.76 8.67 12.06
N TYR A 18 0.11 9.67 11.95
CA TYR A 18 1.33 9.77 12.75
C TYR A 18 1.03 10.20 14.19
N GLU A 19 0.19 11.22 14.39
CA GLU A 19 -0.14 11.73 15.74
C GLU A 19 -0.91 10.71 16.59
N THR A 20 -1.60 9.76 15.97
CA THR A 20 -2.33 8.69 16.66
C THR A 20 -1.62 7.35 16.62
N TYR A 21 -0.35 7.34 16.19
CA TYR A 21 0.44 6.12 16.16
C TYR A 21 0.75 5.67 17.58
N ARG A 22 0.35 4.44 17.92
CA ARG A 22 0.71 3.80 19.17
C ARG A 22 1.32 2.44 18.89
N LEU A 23 2.52 2.22 19.41
CA LEU A 23 3.18 0.91 19.43
C LEU A 23 3.18 0.42 20.87
N THR A 24 2.73 -0.80 21.08
CA THR A 24 2.76 -1.47 22.38
C THR A 24 3.50 -2.78 22.21
N ILE A 25 4.60 -2.91 22.93
CA ILE A 25 5.42 -4.12 22.96
C ILE A 25 5.15 -4.75 24.32
N ASP A 26 4.37 -5.84 24.33
CA ASP A 26 4.14 -6.64 25.54
C ASP A 26 5.09 -7.86 25.55
N GLU A 27 4.99 -8.74 26.54
CA GLU A 27 5.83 -9.93 26.63
C GLU A 27 5.68 -10.88 25.45
N ASN A 28 4.48 -10.94 24.85
CA ASN A 28 4.07 -11.95 23.88
C ASN A 28 3.96 -11.43 22.45
N ALA A 29 3.71 -10.14 22.25
CA ALA A 29 3.32 -9.55 20.98
C ALA A 29 3.74 -8.09 20.85
N VAL A 30 3.83 -7.66 19.59
CA VAL A 30 3.97 -6.27 19.19
C VAL A 30 2.66 -5.83 18.56
N THR A 31 2.02 -4.82 19.14
CA THR A 31 0.74 -4.30 18.69
C THR A 31 0.89 -2.87 18.19
N ARG A 32 0.34 -2.59 17.01
CA ARG A 32 0.29 -1.26 16.41
C ARG A 32 -1.13 -0.80 16.20
N GLU A 33 -1.42 0.40 16.69
CA GLU A 33 -2.68 1.12 16.50
C GLU A 33 -2.44 2.45 15.79
N GLN A 34 -3.32 2.78 14.83
CA GLN A 34 -3.35 4.09 14.17
C GLN A 34 -4.79 4.41 13.78
N LYS A 35 -5.14 5.69 13.78
CA LYS A 35 -6.50 6.16 13.43
C LYS A 35 -7.00 5.61 12.09
N ASN A 36 -8.22 5.08 12.06
CA ASN A 36 -8.89 4.57 10.86
C ASN A 36 -8.17 3.42 10.14
N THR A 37 -7.17 2.79 10.74
CA THR A 37 -6.53 1.57 10.22
C THR A 37 -6.90 0.37 11.10
N GLN A 38 -6.70 -0.83 10.57
CA GLN A 38 -6.88 -2.03 11.38
C GLN A 38 -5.71 -2.16 12.37
N THR A 39 -6.02 -2.47 13.64
CA THR A 39 -5.00 -2.83 14.63
C THR A 39 -4.24 -4.06 14.16
N ILE A 40 -2.91 -3.95 14.13
CA ILE A 40 -2.04 -5.09 13.79
C ILE A 40 -1.42 -5.57 15.08
N ARG A 41 -1.75 -6.81 15.46
CA ARG A 41 -1.11 -7.51 16.57
C ARG A 41 -0.28 -8.65 16.00
N LEU A 42 1.02 -8.61 16.24
CA LEU A 42 1.99 -9.57 15.75
C LEU A 42 2.63 -10.30 16.93
N PRO A 43 2.35 -11.60 17.15
CA PRO A 43 3.05 -12.39 18.18
C PRO A 43 4.56 -12.39 17.94
N LYS A 44 5.36 -12.33 18.99
CA LYS A 44 6.84 -12.34 18.88
C LYS A 44 7.34 -13.62 18.20
N SER A 45 6.67 -14.74 18.43
CA SER A 45 6.93 -16.03 17.76
C SER A 45 6.66 -16.02 16.26
N ASP A 46 5.86 -15.06 15.77
CA ASP A 46 5.56 -14.90 14.35
C ASP A 46 6.44 -13.86 13.67
N ILE A 47 7.24 -13.09 14.42
CA ILE A 47 8.19 -12.15 13.85
C ILE A 47 9.27 -12.94 13.11
N THR A 48 9.43 -12.67 11.81
CA THR A 48 10.42 -13.31 10.93
C THR A 48 11.59 -12.39 10.60
N LEU A 49 11.37 -11.07 10.70
CA LEU A 49 12.37 -10.08 10.31
C LEU A 49 12.17 -8.76 11.05
N ILE A 50 13.28 -8.17 11.51
CA ILE A 50 13.34 -6.77 11.91
C ILE A 50 14.45 -6.10 11.10
N THR A 51 14.12 -4.98 10.44
CA THR A 51 15.07 -4.23 9.61
C THR A 51 15.06 -2.75 10.01
N LYS A 52 16.25 -2.17 10.15
CA LYS A 52 16.46 -0.73 10.25
C LYS A 52 16.73 -0.19 8.84
N ASN A 53 15.88 0.73 8.39
CA ASN A 53 16.02 1.37 7.09
C ASN A 53 17.03 2.52 7.16
N THR A 54 17.55 2.95 6.01
CA THR A 54 18.54 4.04 5.91
C THR A 54 18.04 5.39 6.41
N ASN A 55 16.72 5.60 6.40
CA ASN A 55 16.07 6.80 6.93
C ASN A 55 15.79 6.72 8.45
N GLY A 56 16.31 5.71 9.15
CA GLY A 56 16.11 5.50 10.59
C GLY A 56 14.78 4.86 10.99
N SER A 57 13.90 4.57 10.02
CA SER A 57 12.65 3.84 10.28
C SER A 57 12.92 2.36 10.55
N PHE A 58 12.03 1.72 11.32
CA PHE A 58 12.07 0.27 11.53
C PHE A 58 10.94 -0.43 10.78
N THR A 59 11.17 -1.66 10.35
CA THR A 59 10.15 -2.52 9.74
C THR A 59 10.20 -3.88 10.40
N ILE A 60 9.07 -4.27 11.00
CA ILE A 60 8.87 -5.60 11.59
C ILE A 60 7.97 -6.39 10.64
N LYS A 61 8.43 -7.56 10.19
CA LYS A 61 7.63 -8.48 9.36
C LYS A 61 7.31 -9.76 10.11
N GLY A 62 6.07 -10.21 9.94
CA GLY A 62 5.57 -11.48 10.42
C GLY A 62 5.81 -12.65 9.45
N LYS A 63 5.17 -13.79 9.72
CA LYS A 63 5.14 -14.95 8.81
C LYS A 63 4.38 -14.64 7.52
N SER A 64 3.31 -13.84 7.60
CA SER A 64 2.53 -13.42 6.43
C SER A 64 3.17 -12.20 5.75
N PRO A 65 3.22 -12.15 4.40
CA PRO A 65 3.69 -10.97 3.67
C PRO A 65 2.89 -9.69 3.96
N ARG A 66 1.66 -9.83 4.47
CA ARG A 66 0.77 -8.69 4.81
C ARG A 66 0.87 -8.25 6.27
N ASP A 67 1.53 -9.03 7.12
CA ASP A 67 1.73 -8.70 8.52
C ASP A 67 3.03 -7.92 8.65
N VAL A 68 2.94 -6.63 8.34
CA VAL A 68 4.08 -5.71 8.36
C VAL A 68 3.72 -4.50 9.20
N ILE A 69 4.55 -4.24 10.21
CA ILE A 69 4.49 -3.04 11.05
C ILE A 69 5.66 -2.15 10.64
N GLY A 70 5.34 -1.01 10.03
CA GLY A 70 6.30 0.06 9.77
C GLY A 70 6.29 1.06 10.92
N ILE A 71 7.46 1.37 11.45
CA ILE A 71 7.67 2.31 12.56
C ILE A 71 8.43 3.51 12.02
N ALA A 72 7.87 4.70 12.19
CA ALA A 72 8.48 5.94 11.73
C ALA A 72 9.73 6.29 12.57
N PRO A 73 10.73 6.99 12.00
CA PRO A 73 11.91 7.42 12.76
C PRO A 73 11.58 8.50 13.80
N GLN A 74 10.46 9.21 13.66
CA GLN A 74 10.02 10.25 14.58
C GLN A 74 9.20 9.72 15.78
N ILE A 75 9.27 8.42 16.06
CA ILE A 75 8.60 7.86 17.24
C ILE A 75 9.29 8.35 18.52
N GLU A 76 8.51 8.56 19.57
CA GLU A 76 9.02 8.84 20.91
C GLU A 76 9.90 7.69 21.40
N ASP A 77 10.93 8.02 22.19
CA ASP A 77 11.90 7.06 22.73
C ASP A 77 12.55 6.13 21.69
N HIS A 78 12.92 6.70 20.54
CA HIS A 78 13.53 5.97 19.42
C HIS A 78 14.74 5.11 19.82
N GLU A 79 15.60 5.63 20.69
CA GLU A 79 16.80 4.91 21.16
C GLU A 79 16.44 3.71 22.04
N GLU A 80 15.50 3.88 22.97
CA GLU A 80 15.01 2.79 23.82
C GLU A 80 14.33 1.72 22.98
N LEU A 81 13.49 2.13 22.03
CA LEU A 81 12.85 1.23 21.08
C LEU A 81 13.88 0.45 20.25
N GLU A 82 14.95 1.10 19.80
CA GLU A 82 16.01 0.43 19.06
C GLU A 82 16.66 -0.69 19.89
N LEU A 83 16.96 -0.40 21.16
CA LEU A 83 17.52 -1.40 22.09
C LEU A 83 16.54 -2.57 22.29
N LEU A 84 15.26 -2.28 22.53
CA LEU A 84 14.22 -3.30 22.68
C LEU A 84 14.07 -4.18 21.43
N LEU A 85 14.10 -3.57 20.23
CA LEU A 85 14.02 -4.30 18.97
C LEU A 85 15.24 -5.18 18.73
N ARG A 86 16.45 -4.69 19.05
CA ARG A 86 17.69 -5.48 18.95
C ARG A 86 17.69 -6.67 19.90
N GLN A 87 17.17 -6.49 21.12
CA GLN A 87 17.04 -7.57 22.10
C GLN A 87 16.05 -8.64 21.62
N MET A 88 14.96 -8.25 20.96
CA MET A 88 14.01 -9.21 20.38
C MET A 88 14.60 -10.00 19.22
N ARG A 89 15.33 -9.33 18.31
CA ARG A 89 16.04 -9.98 17.21
C ARG A 89 17.13 -9.06 16.65
N PRO A 90 18.31 -9.59 16.29
CA PRO A 90 19.29 -8.80 15.54
C PRO A 90 18.68 -8.24 14.25
N PHE A 91 19.11 -7.03 13.90
CA PHE A 91 18.70 -6.42 12.64
C PHE A 91 19.32 -7.16 11.47
N ASN A 92 18.45 -7.66 10.60
CA ASN A 92 18.89 -8.31 9.38
C ASN A 92 19.19 -7.24 8.33
N GLY A 93 20.20 -7.49 7.50
CA GLY A 93 20.56 -6.63 6.36
C GLY A 93 19.41 -6.44 5.36
N PRO A 94 19.59 -5.57 4.34
CA PRO A 94 18.53 -5.22 3.41
C PRO A 94 17.98 -6.46 2.71
N VAL A 95 16.74 -6.82 3.04
CA VAL A 95 16.06 -7.96 2.42
C VAL A 95 15.70 -7.62 0.98
N HIS A 96 16.07 -8.50 0.06
CA HIS A 96 15.73 -8.38 -1.35
C HIS A 96 14.21 -8.35 -1.49
N GLN A 97 13.67 -7.21 -1.90
CA GLN A 97 12.24 -7.08 -2.19
C GLN A 97 11.95 -7.73 -3.55
N PRO A 98 10.80 -8.42 -3.72
CA PRO A 98 10.38 -8.91 -5.02
C PRO A 98 10.37 -7.76 -6.03
N LEU A 99 10.78 -8.02 -7.27
CA LEU A 99 10.84 -6.99 -8.34
C LEU A 99 9.51 -6.23 -8.46
N LEU A 100 8.39 -6.94 -8.29
CA LEU A 100 7.04 -6.35 -8.34
C LEU A 100 6.81 -5.26 -7.28
N VAL A 101 7.36 -5.44 -6.08
CA VAL A 101 7.26 -4.45 -4.98
C VAL A 101 8.20 -3.29 -5.23
N ARG A 102 9.42 -3.58 -5.72
CA ARG A 102 10.43 -2.58 -6.07
C ARG A 102 9.96 -1.65 -7.19
N TYR A 103 9.32 -2.20 -8.21
CA TYR A 103 8.77 -1.45 -9.34
C TYR A 103 7.29 -1.09 -9.18
N GLY A 104 6.68 -1.36 -8.01
CA GLY A 104 5.30 -0.99 -7.72
C GLY A 104 5.02 0.49 -7.95
N ARG A 105 6.02 1.36 -7.76
CA ARG A 105 5.94 2.79 -8.08
C ARG A 105 5.74 3.09 -9.58
N PHE A 106 6.20 2.21 -10.46
CA PHE A 106 6.02 2.32 -11.92
C PHE A 106 4.74 1.63 -12.42
N SER A 107 4.07 0.82 -11.59
CA SER A 107 2.79 0.20 -11.97
C SER A 107 1.74 1.23 -12.37
N GLY A 108 1.73 2.40 -11.72
CA GLY A 108 0.85 3.52 -12.08
C GLY A 108 1.14 4.10 -13.47
N ALA A 109 2.43 4.21 -13.85
CA ALA A 109 2.81 4.65 -15.18
C ALA A 109 2.40 3.64 -16.26
N GLY A 110 2.60 2.34 -16.00
CA GLY A 110 2.12 1.28 -16.88
C GLY A 110 0.60 1.30 -17.07
N ALA A 111 -0.15 1.52 -15.99
CA ALA A 111 -1.61 1.66 -16.05
C ALA A 111 -2.03 2.89 -16.89
N LEU A 112 -1.32 4.02 -16.79
CA LEU A 112 -1.57 5.20 -17.61
C LEU A 112 -1.29 4.95 -19.09
N ILE A 113 -0.22 4.22 -19.43
CA ILE A 113 0.09 3.85 -20.82
C ILE A 113 -1.00 2.95 -21.39
N LEU A 114 -1.44 1.94 -20.65
CA LEU A 114 -2.55 1.07 -21.06
C LEU A 114 -3.85 1.87 -21.23
N PHE A 115 -4.13 2.82 -20.33
CA PHE A 115 -5.28 3.69 -20.45
C PHE A 115 -5.20 4.53 -21.73
N ALA A 116 -4.05 5.15 -22.02
CA ALA A 116 -3.85 5.90 -23.25
C ALA A 116 -4.02 5.00 -24.50
N ALA A 117 -3.49 3.78 -24.48
CA ALA A 117 -3.65 2.83 -25.57
C ALA A 117 -5.13 2.47 -25.85
N VAL A 118 -5.96 2.34 -24.80
CA VAL A 118 -7.40 2.07 -24.93
C VAL A 118 -8.16 3.24 -25.57
N PHE A 119 -7.85 4.47 -25.16
CA PHE A 119 -8.66 5.63 -25.56
C PHE A 119 -8.14 6.36 -26.81
N LEU A 120 -6.85 6.25 -27.13
CA LEU A 120 -6.24 6.89 -28.30
C LEU A 120 -6.12 5.96 -29.52
N SER A 121 -6.17 4.64 -29.32
CA SER A 121 -6.08 3.70 -30.43
C SER A 121 -7.42 3.51 -31.14
N THR A 122 -7.36 3.36 -32.46
CA THR A 122 -8.48 2.96 -33.33
C THR A 122 -8.48 1.47 -33.63
N SER A 123 -7.36 0.77 -33.39
CA SER A 123 -7.26 -0.66 -33.65
C SER A 123 -8.02 -1.47 -32.60
N ILE A 124 -9.02 -2.23 -33.05
CA ILE A 124 -9.85 -3.10 -32.19
C ILE A 124 -9.02 -4.09 -31.36
N THR A 125 -7.96 -4.65 -31.94
CA THR A 125 -7.05 -5.60 -31.29
C THR A 125 -6.28 -4.94 -30.16
N ILE A 126 -5.71 -3.75 -30.39
CA ILE A 126 -4.95 -3.01 -29.37
C ILE A 126 -5.86 -2.61 -28.22
N VAL A 127 -7.04 -2.06 -28.53
CA VAL A 127 -7.98 -1.58 -27.51
C VAL A 127 -8.49 -2.75 -26.64
N THR A 128 -8.80 -3.89 -27.25
CA THR A 128 -9.29 -5.06 -26.53
C THR A 128 -8.22 -5.67 -25.62
N LEU A 129 -7.00 -5.88 -26.13
CA LEU A 129 -5.89 -6.43 -25.33
C LEU A 129 -5.48 -5.49 -24.19
N ALA A 130 -5.27 -4.21 -24.49
CA ALA A 130 -4.89 -3.23 -23.47
C ALA A 130 -5.99 -3.03 -22.43
N GLY A 131 -7.26 -3.01 -22.87
CA GLY A 131 -8.43 -2.89 -22.00
C GLY A 131 -8.56 -4.07 -21.05
N LEU A 132 -8.41 -5.30 -21.54
CA LEU A 132 -8.48 -6.51 -20.71
C LEU A 132 -7.39 -6.52 -19.63
N VAL A 133 -6.14 -6.22 -20.02
CA VAL A 133 -5.00 -6.15 -19.09
C VAL A 133 -5.23 -5.05 -18.05
N LEU A 134 -5.69 -3.87 -18.47
CA LEU A 134 -5.94 -2.75 -17.57
C LEU A 134 -7.06 -3.07 -16.56
N VAL A 135 -8.17 -3.66 -17.02
CA VAL A 135 -9.26 -4.09 -16.13
C VAL A 135 -8.75 -5.13 -15.12
N GLY A 136 -7.94 -6.10 -15.55
CA GLY A 136 -7.33 -7.08 -14.66
C GLY A 136 -6.47 -6.43 -13.57
N LEU A 137 -5.63 -5.46 -13.94
CA LEU A 137 -4.81 -4.69 -13.00
C LEU A 137 -5.66 -3.88 -12.01
N LEU A 138 -6.73 -3.25 -12.48
CA LEU A 138 -7.66 -2.48 -11.64
C LEU A 138 -8.38 -3.37 -10.62
N VAL A 139 -8.87 -4.54 -11.06
CA VAL A 139 -9.51 -5.52 -10.17
C VAL A 139 -8.52 -6.05 -9.14
N TRP A 140 -7.30 -6.42 -9.56
CA TRP A 140 -6.25 -6.86 -8.65
C TRP A 140 -5.90 -5.77 -7.61
N SER A 141 -5.84 -4.51 -8.03
CA SER A 141 -5.61 -3.36 -7.15
C SER A 141 -6.69 -3.23 -6.06
N VAL A 142 -7.97 -3.38 -6.43
CA VAL A 142 -9.08 -3.39 -5.46
C VAL A 142 -8.87 -4.50 -4.43
N ILE A 143 -8.58 -5.72 -4.87
CA ILE A 143 -8.38 -6.88 -3.97
C ILE A 143 -7.21 -6.63 -3.01
N GLU A 144 -6.08 -6.12 -3.50
CA GLU A 144 -4.89 -5.92 -2.67
C GLU A 144 -5.10 -4.80 -1.64
N VAL A 145 -5.78 -3.71 -2.01
CA VAL A 145 -6.13 -2.63 -1.07
C VAL A 145 -7.10 -3.10 0.01
N GLN A 146 -8.08 -3.94 -0.33
CA GLN A 146 -9.02 -4.47 0.67
C GLN A 146 -8.33 -5.39 1.67
N LYS A 147 -7.43 -6.26 1.19
CA LYS A 147 -6.68 -7.21 2.03
C LYS A 147 -5.58 -6.56 2.86
N ASN A 148 -5.15 -5.34 2.52
CA ASN A 148 -4.08 -4.67 3.23
C ASN A 148 -4.57 -4.06 4.56
N LYS A 149 -3.98 -4.50 5.68
CA LYS A 149 -4.30 -4.02 7.04
C LYS A 149 -3.76 -2.60 7.30
N ASN A 150 -2.76 -2.16 6.52
CA ASN A 150 -2.14 -0.85 6.62
C ASN A 150 -2.92 0.25 5.90
N MET A 151 -3.94 -0.10 5.12
CA MET A 151 -4.79 0.87 4.43
C MET A 151 -5.94 1.31 5.33
N ASP A 152 -6.17 2.61 5.39
CA ASP A 152 -7.27 3.17 6.16
C ASP A 152 -8.63 2.90 5.52
N ALA A 153 -9.67 2.88 6.36
CA ALA A 153 -11.04 2.57 5.97
C ALA A 153 -11.58 3.47 4.85
N LYS A 154 -11.20 4.76 4.82
CA LYS A 154 -11.66 5.67 3.77
C LYS A 154 -11.05 5.30 2.42
N THR A 155 -9.77 4.94 2.36
CA THR A 155 -9.12 4.51 1.11
C THR A 155 -9.71 3.20 0.61
N LYS A 156 -10.00 2.26 1.52
CA LYS A 156 -10.71 1.02 1.21
C LYS A 156 -12.10 1.25 0.63
N ARG A 157 -12.80 2.31 1.05
CA ARG A 157 -14.10 2.69 0.46
C ARG A 157 -13.94 3.41 -0.87
N SER A 158 -12.98 4.33 -0.98
CA SER A 158 -12.81 5.11 -2.20
C SER A 158 -12.33 4.28 -3.39
N ILE A 159 -11.65 3.15 -3.17
CA ILE A 159 -11.16 2.34 -4.28
C ILE A 159 -12.28 1.71 -5.11
N TYR A 160 -13.51 1.62 -4.59
CA TYR A 160 -14.66 1.20 -5.40
C TYR A 160 -14.99 2.17 -6.54
N LEU A 161 -14.51 3.43 -6.51
CA LEU A 161 -14.63 4.36 -7.64
C LEU A 161 -13.90 3.88 -8.90
N VAL A 162 -13.01 2.89 -8.79
CA VAL A 162 -12.37 2.20 -9.92
C VAL A 162 -13.40 1.51 -10.84
N ILE A 163 -14.64 1.30 -10.38
CA ILE A 163 -15.72 0.80 -11.24
C ILE A 163 -16.01 1.74 -12.43
N VAL A 164 -15.83 3.05 -12.26
CA VAL A 164 -16.07 4.05 -13.32
C VAL A 164 -15.13 3.83 -14.52
N PRO A 165 -13.79 3.82 -14.37
CA PRO A 165 -12.91 3.55 -15.49
C PRO A 165 -13.10 2.14 -16.08
N ILE A 166 -13.48 1.13 -15.28
CA ILE A 166 -13.81 -0.20 -15.81
C ILE A 166 -15.00 -0.11 -16.78
N PHE A 167 -16.10 0.55 -16.38
CA PHE A 167 -17.25 0.75 -17.27
C PHE A 167 -16.88 1.55 -18.53
N MET A 168 -16.06 2.59 -18.41
CA MET A 168 -15.63 3.38 -19.57
C MET A 168 -14.83 2.53 -20.57
N ILE A 169 -13.96 1.64 -20.09
CA ILE A 169 -13.18 0.74 -20.96
C ILE A 169 -14.11 -0.25 -21.66
N ILE A 170 -15.06 -0.86 -20.94
CA ILE A 170 -16.03 -1.80 -21.51
C ILE A 170 -16.89 -1.12 -22.57
N ALA A 171 -17.39 0.09 -22.28
CA ALA A 171 -18.18 0.87 -23.24
C ALA A 171 -17.37 1.22 -24.50
N LYS A 172 -16.10 1.62 -24.33
CA LYS A 172 -15.20 1.91 -25.46
C LYS A 172 -14.97 0.68 -26.33
N ILE A 173 -14.78 -0.50 -25.74
CA ILE A 173 -14.67 -1.76 -26.48
C ILE A 173 -15.98 -2.02 -27.22
N ALA A 174 -17.14 -1.98 -26.56
CA ALA A 174 -18.44 -2.24 -27.19
C ALA A 174 -18.69 -1.34 -28.41
N VAL A 175 -18.36 -0.04 -28.34
CA VAL A 175 -18.51 0.90 -29.46
C VAL A 175 -17.61 0.57 -30.65
N LEU A 176 -16.43 0.00 -30.44
CA LEU A 176 -15.54 -0.40 -31.54
C LEU A 176 -15.94 -1.72 -32.20
N TRP A 177 -16.78 -2.51 -31.54
CA TRP A 177 -17.28 -3.80 -32.04
C TRP A 177 -18.63 -3.69 -32.75
N MET A 178 -19.37 -2.59 -32.57
CA MET A 178 -20.55 -2.24 -33.37
C MET A 178 -20.14 -1.61 -34.69
#